data_AF-A0A832K208-F1
#
_entry.id   AF-A0A832K208-F1
#
_cell.length_a   1.000
_cell.length_b   1.000
_cell.length_c   1.000
_cell.angle_alpha   90.00
_cell.angle_beta   90.00
_cell.angle_gamma   90.00
#
_symmetry.space_group_name_H-M   'P 1'
#
loop_
_entity.id
_entity.type
_entity.pdbx_description
1 polymer ?
#
loop_
_entity_poly.entity_id
_entity_poly.type
_entity_poly.pdbx_seq_one_letter_code
_entity_poly.pdbx_strand_id
1 'polypeptide(L)'
;MNSSLIHLIVPRVSRPTRMRQSPMVLTLAAAALIWAVGARAQVDTFDDGNDTGWLRSSIPAATFSFPPDAQGGRAYRLQGGPASSGADTNARAFSYLTNRIYTNFYAAVDVVAWNTNQDCNLVLGLIARASSN
;
A
#
# COMPACT_ATOMS: atom_id res chain seq x y z
N MET A 1 -36.03 -32.96 73.06
CA MET A 1 -35.11 -31.83 72.80
C MET A 1 -34.38 -32.12 71.50
N ASN A 2 -34.49 -31.20 70.54
CA ASN A 2 -34.01 -31.29 69.16
C ASN A 2 -32.48 -31.16 69.04
N SER A 3 -31.91 -31.79 67.99
CA SER A 3 -30.87 -31.26 67.08
C SER A 3 -29.91 -32.37 66.65
N SER A 4 -29.35 -32.42 65.45
CA SER A 4 -29.56 -31.74 64.17
C SER A 4 -28.66 -32.49 63.18
N LEU A 5 -29.19 -33.00 62.07
CA LEU A 5 -28.40 -33.66 61.02
C LEU A 5 -27.78 -32.59 60.13
N ILE A 6 -26.46 -32.43 60.20
CA ILE A 6 -25.71 -31.50 59.34
C ILE A 6 -25.52 -32.16 57.97
N HIS A 7 -26.28 -31.69 56.98
CA HIS A 7 -26.14 -32.10 55.58
C HIS A 7 -24.93 -31.39 54.96
N LEU A 8 -23.85 -32.13 54.71
CA LEU A 8 -22.66 -31.60 54.03
C LEU A 8 -22.98 -31.35 52.55
N ILE A 9 -22.98 -30.09 52.12
CA ILE A 9 -23.05 -29.72 50.70
C ILE A 9 -21.63 -29.72 50.16
N VAL A 10 -21.32 -30.68 49.27
CA VAL A 10 -20.04 -30.71 48.56
C VAL A 10 -20.13 -29.77 47.35
N PRO A 11 -19.24 -28.76 47.22
CA PRO A 11 -19.27 -27.85 46.07
C PRO A 11 -18.80 -28.58 44.79
N ARG A 12 -19.59 -28.43 43.72
CA ARG A 12 -19.29 -28.99 42.40
C ARG A 12 -18.16 -28.18 41.76
N VAL A 13 -16.94 -28.73 41.76
CA VAL A 13 -15.81 -28.16 41.01
C VAL A 13 -16.08 -28.31 39.52
N SER A 14 -16.34 -27.20 38.82
CA SER A 14 -16.40 -27.17 37.36
C SER A 14 -14.99 -27.25 36.79
N ARG A 15 -14.71 -28.34 36.05
CA ARG A 15 -13.45 -28.48 35.32
C ARG A 15 -13.46 -27.50 34.14
N PRO A 16 -12.40 -26.74 33.89
CA PRO A 16 -12.32 -25.89 32.71
C PRO A 16 -12.33 -26.79 31.46
N THR A 17 -13.29 -26.54 30.57
CA THR A 17 -13.37 -27.21 29.28
C THR A 17 -12.15 -26.78 28.48
N ARG A 18 -11.14 -27.65 28.38
CA ARG A 18 -9.97 -27.42 27.52
C ARG A 18 -10.49 -27.34 26.09
N MET A 19 -10.58 -26.13 25.52
CA MET A 19 -10.86 -25.94 24.10
C MET A 19 -9.80 -26.71 23.32
N ARG A 20 -10.23 -27.84 22.76
CA ARG A 20 -9.41 -28.71 21.95
C ARG A 20 -9.32 -28.01 20.60
N GLN A 21 -8.31 -27.17 20.41
CA GLN A 21 -8.03 -26.51 19.15
C GLN A 21 -7.94 -27.59 18.06
N SER A 22 -8.86 -27.55 17.10
CA SER A 22 -8.92 -28.55 16.05
C SER A 22 -7.77 -28.30 15.08
N PRO A 23 -6.89 -29.28 14.80
CA PRO A 23 -5.74 -29.08 13.92
C PRO A 23 -6.17 -28.60 12.52
N MET A 24 -7.39 -28.94 12.10
CA MET A 24 -8.02 -28.52 10.85
C MET A 24 -8.15 -26.99 10.71
N VAL A 25 -8.44 -26.28 11.81
CA VAL A 25 -8.55 -24.80 11.80
C VAL A 25 -7.19 -24.16 11.56
N LEU A 26 -6.13 -24.73 12.16
CA LEU A 26 -4.77 -24.24 12.00
C LEU A 26 -4.25 -24.49 10.57
N THR A 27 -4.55 -25.66 10.00
CA THR A 27 -4.17 -26.01 8.62
C THR A 27 -4.88 -25.14 7.59
N LEU A 28 -6.19 -24.88 7.77
CA LEU A 28 -6.95 -23.98 6.91
C LEU A 28 -6.44 -22.54 6.99
N ALA A 29 -6.11 -22.05 8.20
CA ALA A 29 -5.53 -20.73 8.39
C ALA A 29 -4.14 -20.61 7.73
N ALA A 30 -3.29 -21.63 7.86
CA ALA A 30 -1.98 -21.66 7.21
C ALA A 30 -2.10 -21.71 5.68
N ALA A 31 -3.03 -22.50 5.14
CA ALA A 31 -3.30 -22.56 3.70
C ALA A 31 -3.82 -21.22 3.16
N ALA A 32 -4.70 -20.54 3.91
CA ALA A 32 -5.18 -19.21 3.55
C ALA A 32 -4.04 -18.16 3.57
N LEU A 33 -3.13 -18.24 4.55
CA LEU A 33 -1.97 -17.36 4.64
C LEU A 33 -1.01 -17.56 3.46
N ILE A 34 -0.77 -18.82 3.05
CA ILE A 34 0.03 -19.16 1.87
C ILE A 34 -0.62 -18.65 0.58
N TRP A 35 -1.94 -18.77 0.46
CA TRP A 35 -2.70 -18.22 -0.68
C TRP A 35 -2.63 -16.69 -0.75
N ALA A 36 -2.63 -16.00 0.40
CA ALA A 36 -2.51 -14.55 0.45
C ALA A 36 -1.15 -14.03 -0.07
N VAL A 37 -0.08 -14.82 0.01
CA VAL A 37 1.26 -14.46 -0.52
C VAL A 37 1.25 -14.32 -2.06
N GLY A 38 0.26 -14.91 -2.74
CA GLY A 38 0.08 -14.81 -4.19
C GLY A 38 -0.44 -13.44 -4.66
N ALA A 39 -1.07 -12.66 -3.78
CA ALA A 39 -1.47 -11.29 -4.07
C ALA A 39 -0.25 -10.36 -3.98
N ARG A 40 0.57 -10.35 -5.04
CA ARG A 40 1.76 -9.49 -5.12
C ARG A 40 1.32 -8.05 -5.34
N ALA A 41 0.99 -7.34 -4.26
CA ALA A 41 0.94 -5.89 -4.29
C ALA A 41 2.32 -5.37 -4.71
N GLN A 42 2.34 -4.34 -5.55
CA GLN A 42 3.55 -3.55 -5.72
C GLN A 42 3.46 -2.37 -4.80
N VAL A 43 4.50 -2.20 -4.01
CA VAL A 43 4.75 -1.02 -3.22
C VAL A 43 6.14 -0.55 -3.58
N ASP A 44 6.24 0.71 -3.96
CA ASP A 44 7.49 1.42 -4.05
C ASP A 44 7.29 2.74 -3.30
N THR A 45 8.00 2.89 -2.19
CA THR A 45 7.92 4.09 -1.35
C THR A 45 8.92 5.14 -1.77
N PHE A 46 9.91 4.77 -2.61
CA PHE A 46 11.01 5.62 -3.05
C PHE A 46 11.94 6.14 -1.94
N ASP A 47 11.80 5.60 -0.72
CA ASP A 47 12.61 5.98 0.45
C ASP A 47 14.10 5.66 0.27
N ASP A 48 14.41 4.65 -0.55
CA ASP A 48 15.77 4.26 -0.90
C ASP A 48 16.46 5.26 -1.86
N GLY A 49 15.72 6.30 -2.29
CA GLY A 49 16.24 7.40 -3.08
C GLY A 49 16.51 7.06 -4.53
N ASN A 50 15.85 6.04 -5.08
CA ASN A 50 15.93 5.71 -6.49
C ASN A 50 14.57 5.27 -7.05
N ASP A 51 14.50 5.11 -8.37
CA ASP A 51 13.33 4.63 -9.12
C ASP A 51 13.71 3.39 -9.93
N THR A 52 14.43 2.45 -9.31
CA THR A 52 14.90 1.23 -9.98
C THR A 52 13.72 0.44 -10.56
N GLY A 53 13.77 0.17 -11.87
CA GLY A 53 12.69 -0.54 -12.59
C GLY A 53 11.62 0.37 -13.19
N TRP A 54 11.65 1.67 -12.89
CA TRP A 54 10.82 2.67 -13.55
C TRP A 54 11.56 3.32 -14.73
N LEU A 55 10.80 3.69 -15.76
CA LEU A 55 11.29 4.53 -16.84
C LEU A 55 10.76 5.95 -16.71
N ARG A 56 11.65 6.91 -16.90
CA ARG A 56 11.36 8.35 -16.89
C ARG A 56 10.98 8.83 -18.29
N SER A 57 10.04 9.75 -18.38
CA SER A 57 9.82 10.54 -19.58
C SER A 57 11.05 11.39 -19.90
N SER A 58 11.44 11.47 -21.17
CA SER A 58 12.54 12.31 -21.63
C SER A 58 12.08 13.61 -22.30
N ILE A 59 10.82 13.65 -22.77
CA ILE A 59 10.25 14.78 -23.51
C ILE A 59 8.86 15.10 -22.95
N PRO A 60 8.59 16.38 -22.59
CA PRO A 60 9.55 17.48 -22.49
C PRO A 60 10.57 17.23 -21.36
N ALA A 61 11.65 18.01 -21.33
CA ALA A 61 12.68 17.86 -20.30
C ALA A 61 12.07 18.03 -18.90
N ALA A 62 12.38 17.10 -18.01
CA ALA A 62 11.88 17.05 -16.65
C ALA A 62 12.99 16.64 -15.67
N THR A 63 12.86 17.08 -14.42
CA THR A 63 13.75 16.71 -13.33
C THR A 63 13.09 15.64 -12.47
N PHE A 64 13.84 14.59 -12.17
CA PHE A 64 13.44 13.48 -11.31
C PHE A 64 14.40 13.43 -10.12
N SER A 65 13.87 13.46 -8.91
CA SER A 65 14.67 13.57 -7.69
C SER A 65 13.96 12.94 -6.48
N PHE A 66 14.73 12.67 -5.43
CA PHE A 66 14.24 12.04 -4.20
C PHE A 66 14.51 12.94 -2.98
N PRO A 67 13.84 14.10 -2.87
CA PRO A 67 13.98 14.97 -1.70
C PRO A 67 13.52 14.26 -0.41
N PRO A 68 14.09 14.63 0.75
CA PRO A 68 13.58 14.18 2.04
C PRO A 68 12.09 14.51 2.21
N ASP A 69 11.32 13.60 2.79
CA ASP A 69 9.92 13.84 3.14
C ASP A 69 9.77 14.30 4.61
N ALA A 70 8.54 14.57 5.03
CA ALA A 70 8.23 15.02 6.39
C ALA A 70 8.26 13.87 7.43
N GLN A 71 8.36 12.63 6.99
CA GLN A 71 8.30 11.40 7.78
C GLN A 71 9.69 10.84 8.07
N GLY A 72 10.76 11.46 7.53
CA GLY A 72 12.15 11.06 7.71
C GLY A 72 12.67 10.13 6.60
N GLY A 73 11.87 9.90 5.56
CA GLY A 73 12.19 9.15 4.35
C GLY A 73 12.48 10.06 3.16
N ARG A 74 12.17 9.58 1.95
CA ARG A 74 12.27 10.35 0.70
C ARG A 74 11.01 10.18 -0.13
N ALA A 75 10.61 11.24 -0.82
CA ALA A 75 9.51 11.19 -1.76
C ALA A 75 10.02 11.26 -3.20
N TYR A 76 9.33 10.61 -4.13
CA TYR A 76 9.64 10.73 -5.55
C TYR A 76 9.04 12.02 -6.13
N ARG A 77 9.92 12.95 -6.53
CA ARG A 77 9.53 14.22 -7.14
C ARG A 77 9.76 14.21 -8.64
N LEU A 78 8.66 14.37 -9.38
CA LEU A 78 8.63 14.63 -10.80
C LEU A 78 8.36 16.13 -11.01
N GLN A 79 9.28 16.83 -11.66
CA GLN A 79 9.16 18.27 -11.89
C GLN A 79 9.40 18.59 -13.36
N GLY A 80 8.32 18.94 -14.08
CA GLY A 80 8.38 19.45 -15.43
C GLY A 80 8.36 20.98 -15.47
N GLY A 81 8.84 21.56 -16.57
CA GLY A 81 8.62 22.99 -16.86
C GLY A 81 7.15 23.28 -17.20
N PRO A 82 6.69 24.54 -17.04
CA PRO A 82 5.33 24.94 -17.37
C PRO A 82 5.02 24.72 -18.86
N ALA A 83 3.73 24.67 -19.20
CA ALA A 83 3.30 24.75 -20.59
C ALA A 83 3.76 26.09 -21.19
N SER A 84 4.36 26.02 -22.38
CA SER A 84 4.84 27.18 -23.12
C SER A 84 3.78 27.75 -24.05
N SER A 85 2.80 26.91 -24.42
CA SER A 85 1.68 27.26 -25.30
C SER A 85 0.45 26.43 -24.94
N GLY A 86 -0.73 26.86 -25.38
CA GLY A 86 -1.97 26.09 -25.25
C GLY A 86 -2.01 24.81 -26.10
N ALA A 87 -1.02 24.60 -26.99
CA ALA A 87 -0.87 23.37 -27.76
C ALA A 87 -0.10 22.26 -27.00
N ASP A 88 0.47 22.58 -25.83
CA ASP A 88 1.20 21.63 -25.01
C ASP A 88 0.22 20.69 -24.28
N THR A 89 -0.20 19.62 -24.95
CA THR A 89 -1.22 18.68 -24.45
C THR A 89 -0.66 17.45 -23.72
N ASN A 90 0.66 17.23 -23.79
CA ASN A 90 1.31 16.07 -23.18
C ASN A 90 1.65 16.31 -21.70
N ALA A 91 1.71 15.22 -20.93
CA ALA A 91 2.24 15.25 -19.58
C ALA A 91 3.67 15.83 -19.58
N ARG A 92 3.95 16.70 -18.60
CA ARG A 92 5.22 17.43 -18.50
C ARG A 92 6.34 16.64 -17.84
N ALA A 93 5.97 15.66 -17.05
CA ALA A 93 6.84 14.67 -16.46
C ALA A 93 5.97 13.44 -16.16
N PHE A 94 6.46 12.25 -16.48
CA PHE A 94 5.85 11.01 -16.04
C PHE A 94 6.93 9.95 -15.82
N SER A 95 6.62 8.98 -14.97
CA SER A 95 7.43 7.79 -14.75
C SER A 95 6.51 6.59 -14.69
N TYR A 96 6.93 5.47 -15.26
CA TYR A 96 6.12 4.26 -15.28
C TYR A 96 6.96 3.01 -15.11
N LEU A 97 6.40 2.03 -14.43
CA LEU A 97 7.04 0.74 -14.22
C LEU A 97 6.93 -0.12 -15.48
N THR A 98 8.05 -0.70 -15.93
CA THR A 98 8.10 -1.43 -17.21
C THR A 98 8.09 -2.93 -17.11
N ASN A 99 8.43 -3.48 -15.95
CA ASN A 99 8.67 -4.91 -15.78
C ASN A 99 7.46 -5.67 -15.21
N ARG A 100 6.26 -5.07 -15.26
CA ARG A 100 5.06 -5.71 -14.69
C ARG A 100 3.79 -5.37 -15.46
N ILE A 101 3.01 -6.41 -15.74
CA ILE A 101 1.70 -6.32 -16.36
C ILE A 101 0.66 -6.71 -15.32
N TYR A 102 -0.32 -5.84 -15.10
CA TYR A 102 -1.43 -6.08 -14.17
C TYR A 102 -2.74 -6.32 -14.91
N THR A 103 -3.43 -7.40 -14.54
CA THR A 103 -4.77 -7.71 -15.04
C THR A 103 -5.83 -7.04 -14.15
N ASN A 104 -6.01 -7.53 -12.92
CA ASN A 104 -6.90 -6.92 -11.93
C ASN A 104 -6.05 -6.25 -10.86
N PHE A 105 -6.28 -4.96 -10.62
CA PHE A 105 -5.49 -4.20 -9.66
C PHE A 105 -6.26 -3.05 -9.05
N TYR A 106 -5.78 -2.61 -7.90
CA TYR A 106 -6.07 -1.32 -7.28
C TYR A 106 -4.75 -0.55 -7.22
N ALA A 107 -4.80 0.75 -7.49
CA ALA A 107 -3.64 1.63 -7.42
C ALA A 107 -3.96 2.85 -6.56
N ALA A 108 -3.04 3.20 -5.68
CA ALA A 108 -3.08 4.40 -4.86
C ALA A 108 -1.67 4.98 -4.75
N VAL A 109 -1.59 6.28 -4.55
CA VAL A 109 -0.35 7.01 -4.30
C VAL A 109 -0.62 8.07 -3.25
N ASP A 110 0.37 8.32 -2.41
CA ASP A 110 0.35 9.47 -1.51
C ASP A 110 0.95 10.67 -2.23
N VAL A 111 0.17 11.75 -2.32
CA VAL A 111 0.62 13.02 -2.90
C VAL A 111 0.99 13.96 -1.77
N VAL A 112 2.28 14.25 -1.65
CA VAL A 112 2.83 15.10 -0.60
C VAL A 112 3.43 16.37 -1.20
N ALA A 113 3.45 17.44 -0.39
CA ALA A 113 4.06 18.73 -0.75
C ALA A 113 3.63 19.27 -2.13
N TRP A 114 2.36 19.06 -2.50
CA TRP A 114 1.80 19.59 -3.75
C TRP A 114 1.79 21.12 -3.72
N ASN A 115 2.34 21.74 -4.77
CA ASN A 115 2.33 23.20 -4.88
C ASN A 115 0.92 23.69 -5.18
N THR A 116 0.30 24.38 -4.23
CA THR A 116 -1.07 24.92 -4.34
C THR A 116 -1.10 26.40 -4.71
N ASN A 117 0.01 27.00 -5.14
CA ASN A 117 0.02 28.40 -5.54
C ASN A 117 -0.88 28.64 -6.75
N GLN A 118 -1.65 29.73 -6.72
CA GLN A 118 -2.72 30.04 -7.68
C GLN A 118 -2.23 30.26 -9.12
N ASP A 119 -0.92 30.49 -9.31
CA ASP A 119 -0.30 30.71 -10.62
C ASP A 119 0.04 29.40 -11.36
N CYS A 120 -0.22 28.24 -10.75
CA CYS A 120 0.16 26.94 -11.28
C CYS A 120 -1.09 26.09 -11.58
N ASN A 121 -1.50 25.99 -12.85
CA ASN A 121 -2.52 25.01 -13.25
C ASN A 121 -1.88 23.62 -13.34
N LEU A 122 -1.82 22.92 -12.22
CA LEU A 122 -1.17 21.61 -12.11
C LEU A 122 -2.22 20.50 -12.11
N VAL A 123 -1.94 19.45 -12.87
CA VAL A 123 -2.74 18.23 -12.90
C VAL A 123 -1.82 17.05 -12.61
N LEU A 124 -2.30 16.14 -11.75
CA LEU A 124 -1.68 14.85 -11.48
C LEU A 124 -2.65 13.74 -11.93
N GLY A 125 -2.10 12.66 -12.48
CA GLY A 125 -2.86 11.47 -12.83
C GLY A 125 -2.07 10.19 -12.60
N LEU A 126 -2.78 9.11 -12.28
CA LEU A 126 -2.25 7.76 -12.32
C LEU A 126 -2.63 7.14 -13.66
N ILE A 127 -1.65 6.61 -14.38
CA ILE A 127 -1.86 5.91 -15.65
C ILE A 127 -1.51 4.44 -15.42
N ALA A 128 -2.39 3.56 -15.88
CA ALA A 128 -2.19 2.12 -15.82
C ALA A 128 -2.46 1.50 -17.18
N ARG A 129 -1.83 0.33 -17.42
CA ARG A 129 -1.86 -0.34 -18.72
C ARG A 129 -1.37 0.55 -19.88
N ALA A 130 -0.39 1.40 -19.60
CA ALA A 130 0.30 2.15 -20.65
C ALA A 130 1.13 1.19 -21.51
N SER A 131 1.02 1.33 -22.82
CA SER A 131 1.92 0.71 -23.79
C SER A 131 2.65 1.81 -24.54
N SER A 132 3.93 1.59 -24.88
CA SER A 132 4.54 2.34 -25.97
C SER A 132 3.83 1.96 -27.26
N ASN A 133 3.38 2.96 -28.03
CA ASN A 133 3.01 2.74 -29.43
C ASN A 133 4.27 2.40 -30.25
#